data_AF-A0A6J4PRC2-F1
#
_entry.id   AF-A0A6J4PRC2-F1
#
_cell.length_a   1.000
_cell.length_b   1.000
_cell.length_c   1.000
_cell.angle_alpha   90.00
_cell.angle_beta   90.00
_cell.angle_gamma   90.00
#
_symmetry.space_group_name_H-M   'P 1'
#
loop_
_entity.id
_entity.type
_entity.pdbx_description
1 polymer ?
#
loop_
_entity_poly.entity_id
_entity_poly.type
_entity_poly.pdbx_seq_one_letter_code
_entity_poly.pdbx_strand_id
1 'polypeptide(L)'
;MTRPGFVTILEKSSPPMMFNAGDGFHYEKLPEGTRVIYPPGPVDPLPDPNVAIERALLEPMGMEPLHELLHPGMKLTIVFDDVSCPLPPMKPPDNRQLVIEKVLEKAYAKGV
;
A
#
# COMPACT_ATOMS: atom_id res chain seq x y z
N MET A 1 4.67 15.02 -8.59
CA MET A 1 3.29 15.51 -8.90
C MET A 1 2.59 14.46 -9.73
N THR A 2 1.54 13.89 -9.19
CA THR A 2 0.78 12.83 -9.86
C THR A 2 -0.04 13.41 -11.00
N ARG A 3 -0.29 12.60 -12.04
CA ARG A 3 -1.25 12.95 -13.10
C ARG A 3 -2.60 13.30 -12.45
N PRO A 4 -3.24 14.44 -12.76
CA PRO A 4 -4.58 14.70 -12.25
C PRO A 4 -5.58 13.68 -12.79
N GLY A 5 -6.66 13.46 -12.03
CA GLY A 5 -7.80 12.70 -12.54
C GLY A 5 -8.38 13.40 -13.77
N PHE A 6 -8.90 12.63 -14.72
CA PHE A 6 -9.53 13.19 -15.91
C PHE A 6 -10.70 12.34 -16.39
N VAL A 7 -11.54 12.96 -17.20
CA VAL A 7 -12.68 12.33 -17.84
C VAL A 7 -12.44 12.37 -19.34
N THR A 8 -12.72 11.27 -20.02
CA THR A 8 -12.73 11.22 -21.49
C THR A 8 -14.03 10.60 -21.99
N ILE A 9 -14.46 11.00 -23.18
CA ILE A 9 -15.61 10.41 -23.88
C ILE A 9 -15.05 9.62 -25.05
N LEU A 10 -15.47 8.36 -25.19
CA LEU A 10 -14.96 7.50 -26.24
C LEU A 10 -15.56 7.87 -27.60
N GLU A 11 -14.70 7.88 -28.61
CA GLU A 11 -15.05 7.99 -30.01
C GLU A 11 -15.08 6.60 -30.65
N LYS A 12 -15.68 6.49 -31.85
CA LYS A 12 -15.68 5.24 -32.63
C LYS A 12 -14.26 4.68 -32.86
N SER A 13 -13.26 5.55 -32.99
CA SER A 13 -11.85 5.22 -33.20
C SER A 13 -11.09 4.86 -31.91
N SER A 14 -11.64 5.13 -30.71
CA SER A 14 -10.94 4.92 -29.44
C SER A 14 -10.53 3.46 -29.23
N PRO A 15 -9.37 3.16 -28.64
CA PRO A 15 -8.98 1.77 -28.40
C PRO A 15 -9.92 1.05 -27.41
N PRO A 16 -9.89 -0.29 -27.34
CA PRO A 16 -10.57 -1.04 -26.28
C PRO A 16 -10.13 -0.60 -24.87
N MET A 17 -11.07 -0.63 -23.92
CA MET A 17 -10.81 -0.32 -22.51
C MET A 17 -10.40 -1.57 -21.75
N MET A 18 -9.48 -1.41 -20.79
CA MET A 18 -9.01 -2.49 -19.92
C MET A 18 -9.91 -2.62 -18.69
N PHE A 19 -10.32 -3.85 -18.40
CA PHE A 19 -11.08 -4.22 -17.21
C PHE A 19 -10.31 -5.28 -16.42
N ASN A 20 -10.35 -5.19 -15.09
CA ASN A 20 -9.87 -6.27 -14.23
C ASN A 20 -10.82 -7.47 -14.37
N ALA A 21 -10.27 -8.66 -14.59
CA ALA A 21 -11.03 -9.89 -14.74
C ALA A 21 -10.30 -11.04 -14.03
N GLY A 22 -10.66 -11.28 -12.76
CA GLY A 22 -9.92 -12.20 -11.90
C GLY A 22 -8.46 -11.76 -11.74
N ASP A 23 -7.53 -12.68 -11.99
CA ASP A 23 -6.08 -12.43 -11.94
C ASP A 23 -5.51 -11.82 -13.25
N GLY A 24 -6.38 -11.45 -14.19
CA GLY A 24 -5.99 -10.95 -15.50
C GLY A 24 -6.73 -9.68 -15.91
N PHE A 25 -6.60 -9.36 -17.19
CA PHE A 25 -7.24 -8.22 -17.81
C PHE A 25 -8.07 -8.65 -19.01
N HIS A 26 -9.26 -8.06 -19.14
CA HIS A 26 -10.10 -8.17 -20.32
C HIS A 26 -10.11 -6.83 -21.04
N TYR A 27 -10.03 -6.86 -22.37
CA TYR A 27 -10.06 -5.65 -23.20
C TYR A 27 -11.34 -5.64 -24.01
N GLU A 28 -12.20 -4.65 -23.77
CA GLU A 28 -13.51 -4.56 -24.41
C GLU A 28 -13.67 -3.25 -25.17
N LYS A 29 -14.19 -3.33 -26.40
CA LYS A 29 -14.55 -2.14 -27.17
C LYS A 29 -15.90 -1.63 -26.69
N LEU A 30 -15.90 -0.48 -26.04
CA LEU A 30 -17.13 0.14 -25.57
C LEU A 30 -17.79 1.00 -26.66
N PRO A 31 -19.11 1.24 -26.58
CA PRO A 31 -19.81 2.12 -27.50
C PRO A 31 -19.26 3.54 -27.50
N GLU A 32 -19.36 4.21 -28.66
CA GLU A 32 -19.12 5.64 -28.79
C GLU A 32 -20.02 6.44 -27.84
N GLY A 33 -19.51 7.54 -27.29
CA GLY A 33 -20.20 8.35 -26.29
C GLY A 33 -20.04 7.84 -24.84
N THR A 34 -19.42 6.67 -24.63
CA THR A 34 -19.14 6.18 -23.28
C THR A 34 -18.24 7.14 -22.52
N ARG A 35 -18.65 7.54 -21.31
CA ARG A 35 -17.85 8.37 -20.41
C ARG A 35 -16.94 7.50 -19.55
N VAL A 36 -15.63 7.69 -19.68
CA VAL A 36 -14.61 7.01 -18.88
C VAL A 36 -13.99 7.99 -17.89
N ILE A 37 -13.89 7.57 -16.63
CA ILE A 37 -13.38 8.39 -15.53
C ILE A 37 -12.10 7.74 -15.02
N TYR A 38 -10.98 8.45 -15.10
CA TYR A 38 -9.71 8.01 -14.57
C TYR A 38 -9.39 8.74 -13.25
N PRO A 39 -9.03 8.00 -12.18
CA PRO A 39 -8.57 8.64 -10.95
C PRO A 39 -7.24 9.38 -11.20
N PRO A 40 -6.84 10.24 -10.26
CA PRO A 40 -5.46 10.73 -10.20
C PRO A 40 -4.47 9.57 -10.23
N GLY A 41 -3.27 9.85 -10.76
CA GLY A 41 -2.17 8.89 -10.73
C GLY A 41 -1.76 8.52 -9.30
N PRO A 42 -1.05 7.39 -9.13
CA PRO A 42 -0.54 6.98 -7.83
C PRO A 42 0.38 8.06 -7.25
N VAL A 43 0.37 8.22 -5.92
CA VAL A 43 1.26 9.13 -5.19
C VAL A 43 2.73 8.78 -5.43
N ASP A 44 3.59 9.77 -5.25
CA ASP A 44 5.04 9.57 -5.34
C ASP A 44 5.46 8.52 -4.28
N PRO A 45 6.26 7.50 -4.65
CA PRO A 45 6.67 6.46 -3.72
C PRO A 45 7.57 7.03 -2.62
N LEU A 46 7.64 6.32 -1.49
CA LEU A 46 8.59 6.64 -0.44
C LEU A 46 10.03 6.50 -0.98
N PRO A 47 10.91 7.50 -0.79
CA PRO A 47 12.30 7.41 -1.24
C PRO A 47 13.05 6.24 -0.60
N ASP A 48 12.80 6.00 0.69
CA ASP A 48 13.30 4.85 1.42
C ASP A 48 12.22 4.36 2.42
N PRO A 49 11.58 3.21 2.16
CA PRO A 49 10.59 2.62 3.07
C PRO A 49 11.14 2.32 4.46
N ASN A 50 12.41 1.93 4.62
CA ASN A 50 12.97 1.61 5.93
C ASN A 50 13.06 2.85 6.82
N VAL A 51 13.53 3.96 6.26
CA VAL A 51 13.59 5.25 6.98
C VAL A 51 12.19 5.72 7.35
N ALA A 52 11.22 5.56 6.45
CA ALA A 52 9.83 5.93 6.71
C ALA A 52 9.21 5.08 7.84
N ILE A 53 9.47 3.77 7.86
CA ILE A 53 9.01 2.85 8.91
C ILE A 53 9.63 3.21 10.26
N GLU A 54 10.96 3.42 10.30
CA GLU A 54 11.64 3.83 11.53
C GLU A 54 11.07 5.11 12.11
N ARG A 55 10.86 6.12 11.25
CA ARG A 55 10.23 7.37 11.66
C ARG A 55 8.82 7.16 12.19
N ALA A 56 7.99 6.35 11.52
CA ALA A 56 6.63 6.08 11.98
C ALA A 56 6.58 5.41 13.36
N LEU A 57 7.57 4.56 13.69
CA LEU A 57 7.68 3.90 15.00
C LEU A 57 8.24 4.82 16.09
N LEU A 58 8.99 5.86 15.72
CA LEU A 58 9.59 6.85 16.62
C LEU A 58 8.70 8.09 16.84
N GLU A 59 7.89 8.46 15.85
CA GLU A 59 7.01 9.64 15.85
C GLU A 59 5.55 9.23 15.57
N PRO A 60 4.92 8.40 16.43
CA PRO A 60 3.54 7.99 16.20
C PRO A 60 2.55 9.14 16.45
N MET A 61 1.36 9.02 15.87
CA MET A 61 0.29 10.00 16.07
C MET A 61 -0.50 9.69 17.34
N GLY A 62 -0.49 10.62 18.31
CA GLY A 62 -1.39 10.58 19.48
C GLY A 62 -1.06 9.51 20.53
N MET A 63 0.17 9.00 20.56
CA MET A 63 0.65 8.03 21.55
C MET A 63 2.17 8.11 21.73
N GLU A 64 2.70 7.37 22.70
CA GLU A 64 4.15 7.25 22.90
C GLU A 64 4.81 6.37 21.83
N PRO A 65 6.10 6.59 21.51
CA PRO A 65 6.87 5.74 20.59
C PRO A 65 6.85 4.27 21.00
N LEU A 66 6.91 3.36 20.02
CA LEU A 66 6.81 1.91 20.30
C LEU A 66 7.85 1.45 21.35
N HIS A 67 9.07 1.97 21.29
CA HIS A 67 10.15 1.59 22.20
C HIS A 67 9.93 2.03 23.65
N GLU A 68 9.07 3.01 23.90
CA GLU A 68 8.67 3.43 25.26
C GLU A 68 7.55 2.56 25.83
N LEU A 69 6.80 1.86 24.97
CA LEU A 69 5.73 0.95 25.36
C LEU A 69 6.24 -0.47 25.66
N LEU A 70 7.41 -0.84 25.14
CA LEU A 70 8.01 -2.16 25.29
C LEU A 70 8.78 -2.28 26.62
N HIS A 71 8.52 -3.35 27.37
CA HIS A 71 9.21 -3.62 28.64
C HIS A 71 9.52 -5.11 28.83
N PRO A 72 10.62 -5.48 29.53
CA PRO A 72 10.97 -6.87 29.75
C PRO A 72 9.83 -7.71 30.35
N GLY A 73 9.70 -8.95 29.87
CA GLY A 73 8.67 -9.89 30.31
C GLY A 73 7.27 -9.67 29.71
N MET A 74 7.11 -8.69 28.82
CA MET A 74 5.89 -8.51 28.03
C MET A 74 5.69 -9.67 27.03
N LYS A 75 4.44 -10.02 26.72
CA LYS A 75 4.11 -10.82 25.54
C LYS A 75 3.69 -9.89 24.40
N LEU A 76 4.50 -9.80 23.36
CA LEU A 76 4.17 -9.04 22.16
C LEU A 76 3.28 -9.85 21.21
N THR A 77 2.18 -9.26 20.76
CA THR A 77 1.32 -9.81 19.70
C THR A 77 1.31 -8.85 18.53
N ILE A 78 1.71 -9.33 17.35
CA ILE A 78 1.70 -8.56 16.10
C ILE A 78 0.54 -9.06 15.25
N VAL A 79 -0.39 -8.16 14.94
CA VAL A 79 -1.55 -8.46 14.09
C VAL A 79 -1.32 -7.83 12.72
N PHE A 80 -1.52 -8.61 11.66
CA PHE A 80 -1.38 -8.17 10.27
C PHE A 80 -2.49 -8.79 9.42
N ASP A 81 -2.84 -8.12 8.32
CA ASP A 81 -3.89 -8.59 7.41
C ASP A 81 -3.44 -9.82 6.61
N ASP A 82 -4.38 -10.74 6.41
CA ASP A 82 -4.16 -11.93 5.59
C ASP A 82 -4.25 -11.63 4.08
N VAL A 83 -4.08 -12.68 3.27
CA VAL A 83 -4.15 -12.58 1.80
C VAL A 83 -5.60 -12.44 1.29
N SER A 84 -6.61 -12.48 2.17
CA SER A 84 -8.01 -12.33 1.75
C SER A 84 -8.36 -10.89 1.33
N CYS A 85 -7.52 -9.91 1.69
CA CYS A 85 -7.61 -8.58 1.10
C CYS A 85 -7.13 -8.62 -0.36
N PRO A 86 -7.84 -7.97 -1.30
CA PRO A 86 -7.45 -7.90 -2.71
C PRO A 86 -6.22 -7.00 -2.86
N LEU A 87 -5.07 -7.52 -2.44
CA LEU A 87 -3.77 -6.86 -2.57
C LEU A 87 -3.18 -7.26 -3.91
N PRO A 88 -2.72 -6.30 -4.72
CA PRO A 88 -1.93 -6.63 -5.88
C PRO A 88 -0.68 -7.41 -5.44
N PRO A 89 -0.13 -8.31 -6.27
CA PRO A 89 1.13 -8.96 -5.98
C PRO A 89 2.20 -7.94 -5.60
N MET A 90 2.68 -8.02 -4.36
CA MET A 90 3.70 -7.10 -3.85
C MET A 90 5.09 -7.64 -4.19
N LYS A 91 6.02 -6.74 -4.53
CA LYS A 91 7.43 -7.10 -4.74
C LYS A 91 8.09 -7.41 -3.39
N PRO A 92 8.73 -8.58 -3.20
CA PRO A 92 9.49 -8.87 -1.99
C PRO A 92 10.79 -8.04 -1.89
N PRO A 93 11.25 -7.68 -0.67
CA PRO A 93 10.50 -7.74 0.58
C PRO A 93 9.34 -6.72 0.55
N ASP A 94 8.15 -7.16 0.97
CA ASP A 94 6.98 -6.28 1.01
C ASP A 94 6.96 -5.42 2.28
N ASN A 95 6.04 -4.47 2.33
CA ASN A 95 5.89 -3.57 3.47
C ASN A 95 5.58 -4.30 4.78
N ARG A 96 4.88 -5.43 4.76
CA ARG A 96 4.56 -6.20 5.97
C ARG A 96 5.84 -6.81 6.54
N GLN A 97 6.66 -7.44 5.70
CA GLN A 97 7.95 -7.96 6.13
C GLN A 97 8.83 -6.85 6.71
N LEU A 98 8.99 -5.74 5.98
CA LEU A 98 9.82 -4.62 6.42
C LEU A 98 9.37 -4.05 7.77
N VAL A 99 8.05 -3.85 7.97
CA VAL A 99 7.52 -3.33 9.23
C VAL A 99 7.71 -4.32 10.38
N ILE A 100 7.40 -5.59 10.16
CA ILE A 100 7.48 -6.63 11.21
C ILE A 100 8.93 -6.82 11.67
N GLU A 101 9.89 -6.87 10.74
CA GLU A 101 11.31 -6.98 11.08
C GLU A 101 11.77 -5.80 11.97
N LYS A 102 11.36 -4.56 11.64
CA LYS A 102 11.65 -3.39 12.48
C LYS A 102 11.01 -3.41 13.86
N VAL A 103 9.78 -3.92 13.95
CA VAL A 103 9.11 -4.11 15.26
C VAL A 103 9.86 -5.14 16.10
N LEU A 104 10.28 -6.26 15.51
CA LEU A 104 11.02 -7.31 16.19
C LEU A 104 12.42 -6.83 16.66
N GLU A 105 13.12 -6.04 15.85
CA GLU A 105 14.39 -5.41 16.24
C GLU A 105 14.23 -4.55 17.52
N LYS A 106 13.17 -3.72 17.58
CA LYS A 106 12.88 -2.87 18.75
C LYS A 106 12.45 -3.67 19.97
N ALA A 107 11.64 -4.72 19.78
CA ALA A 107 11.24 -5.64 20.84
C ALA A 107 12.45 -6.31 21.48
N TYR A 108 13.34 -6.88 20.66
CA TYR A 108 14.57 -7.50 21.10
C TYR A 108 15.46 -6.53 21.89
N ALA A 109 15.64 -5.30 21.39
CA ALA A 109 16.42 -4.27 22.07
C ALA A 109 15.87 -3.87 23.45
N LYS A 110 14.56 -4.09 23.70
CA LYS A 110 13.87 -3.81 24.96
C LYS A 110 13.65 -5.06 25.83
N GLY A 111 14.16 -6.22 25.42
CA GLY A 111 14.03 -7.49 26.15
C GLY A 111 12.62 -8.08 26.12
N VAL A 112 11.86 -7.81 25.05
CA VAL A 112 10.54 -8.37 24.75
C VAL A 112 10.65 -9.53 23.78
#